data_AF-A0A5R1Z223-F1
#
_entry.id   AF-A0A5R1Z223-F1
#
_cell.length_a   1.000
_cell.length_b   1.000
_cell.length_c   1.000
_cell.angle_alpha   90.00
_cell.angle_beta   90.00
_cell.angle_gamma   90.00
#
_symmetry.space_group_name_H-M   'P 1'
#
loop_
_entity.id
_entity.type
_entity.pdbx_description
1 polymer ?
#
loop_
_entity_poly.entity_id
_entity_poly.type
_entity_poly.pdbx_seq_one_letter_code
_entity_poly.pdbx_strand_id
1 'polypeptide(L)'
;PPRAAGAAHARDQIARGTDRLADMTLSDIDTMQAIVVGPPIMITFTVKMLLQKGLKPEQIWVDYERRMACSVGKCGHCRMGEVYVCTDGPIFNYAVAQRFAD
;
A
#
# COMPACT_ATOMS: atom_id res chain seq x y z
N PRO A 1 29.31 12.71 11.38
CA PRO A 1 28.52 13.96 11.17
C PRO A 1 28.89 14.59 9.81
N PRO A 2 27.95 14.98 8.93
CA PRO A 2 26.94 16.05 9.14
C PRO A 2 25.58 15.66 8.49
N ARG A 3 24.49 16.43 8.42
CA ARG A 3 24.29 17.87 8.28
C ARG A 3 22.88 18.19 8.78
N ALA A 4 22.78 19.17 9.68
CA ALA A 4 21.51 19.74 10.10
C ALA A 4 20.74 20.24 8.87
N ALA A 5 19.51 19.75 8.68
CA ALA A 5 18.57 20.31 7.72
C ALA A 5 17.49 21.05 8.51
N GLY A 6 17.64 22.37 8.55
CA GLY A 6 16.63 23.28 9.08
C GLY A 6 15.32 23.17 8.31
N ALA A 7 14.25 23.61 8.99
CA ALA A 7 12.88 23.64 8.50
C ALA A 7 12.78 24.29 7.11
N ALA A 8 12.55 23.47 6.08
CA ALA A 8 12.27 23.93 4.72
C ALA A 8 10.79 23.66 4.40
N HIS A 9 10.10 24.72 3.97
CA HIS A 9 8.69 24.69 3.61
C HIS A 9 8.33 23.55 2.64
N ALA A 10 7.31 22.79 3.02
CA ALA A 10 7.05 21.40 2.60
C ALA A 10 6.35 21.21 1.24
N ARG A 11 6.77 21.86 0.14
CA ARG A 11 6.02 21.77 -1.12
C ARG A 11 6.61 20.95 -2.28
N ASP A 12 7.93 20.89 -2.47
CA ASP A 12 8.48 20.08 -3.58
C ASP A 12 9.77 19.38 -3.20
N GLN A 13 9.67 18.11 -2.82
CA GLN A 13 10.82 17.21 -2.70
C GLN A 13 10.54 15.97 -3.53
N ILE A 14 11.39 15.71 -4.53
CA ILE A 14 11.31 14.50 -5.35
C ILE A 14 12.08 13.39 -4.61
N ALA A 15 11.35 12.41 -4.08
CA ALA A 15 11.88 11.22 -3.42
C ALA A 15 10.95 10.02 -3.71
N ARG A 16 11.37 8.79 -3.41
CA ARG A 16 10.42 7.65 -3.45
C ARG A 16 9.38 7.85 -2.36
N GLY A 17 8.12 7.51 -2.61
CA GLY A 17 7.05 7.66 -1.62
C GLY A 17 7.37 7.02 -0.25
N THR A 18 8.20 5.98 -0.23
CA THR A 18 8.70 5.29 0.96
C THR A 18 9.70 6.09 1.79
N ASP A 19 10.46 7.01 1.19
CA ASP A 19 11.58 7.67 1.88
C ASP A 19 11.07 8.56 3.03
N ARG A 20 9.89 9.18 2.90
CA ARG A 20 9.27 9.95 4.00
C ARG A 20 8.61 9.10 5.06
N LEU A 21 8.14 7.91 4.70
CA LEU A 21 7.56 7.00 5.67
C LEU A 21 8.63 6.52 6.65
N ALA A 22 9.87 6.31 6.19
CA ALA A 22 10.98 5.88 7.04
C ALA A 22 11.19 6.83 8.22
N ASP A 23 11.25 8.13 7.95
CA ASP A 23 11.54 9.18 8.93
C ASP A 23 10.32 9.60 9.78
N MET A 24 9.12 9.13 9.42
CA MET A 24 7.89 9.47 10.14
C MET A 24 7.68 8.60 11.37
N THR A 25 7.47 9.24 12.52
CA THR A 25 7.00 8.58 13.74
C THR A 25 5.48 8.40 13.65
N LEU A 26 5.00 7.17 13.82
CA LEU A 26 3.58 6.85 13.86
C LEU A 26 3.13 6.76 15.32
N SER A 27 2.09 7.51 15.68
CA SER A 27 1.44 7.46 17.00
C SER A 27 0.16 6.62 16.93
N ASP A 28 -0.30 6.10 18.07
CA ASP A 28 -1.57 5.36 18.19
C ASP A 28 -1.71 4.14 17.27
N ILE A 29 -0.60 3.42 17.05
CA ILE A 29 -0.50 2.27 16.14
C ILE A 29 -1.63 1.27 16.36
N ASP A 30 -2.04 0.99 17.60
CA ASP A 30 -3.09 0.01 17.91
C ASP A 30 -4.45 0.32 17.29
N THR A 31 -4.73 1.60 17.00
CA THR A 31 -6.01 2.05 16.41
C THR A 31 -5.87 2.51 14.96
N MET A 32 -4.64 2.58 14.45
CA MET A 32 -4.37 3.15 13.13
C MET A 32 -4.82 2.20 12.01
N GLN A 33 -5.25 2.78 10.88
CA GLN A 33 -5.53 2.08 9.63
C GLN A 33 -4.72 2.75 8.51
N ALA A 34 -4.10 1.96 7.65
CA ALA A 34 -3.32 2.42 6.52
C ALA A 34 -3.94 1.93 5.22
N ILE A 35 -4.05 2.83 4.23
CA ILE A 35 -4.47 2.50 2.87
C ILE A 35 -3.27 2.79 1.96
N VAL A 36 -2.85 1.80 1.17
CA VAL A 36 -1.72 1.89 0.26
C VAL A 36 -2.21 1.71 -1.17
N VAL A 37 -1.97 2.71 -2.00
CA VAL A 37 -2.42 2.76 -3.40
C VAL A 37 -1.22 3.07 -4.29
N GLY A 38 -1.04 2.30 -5.35
CA GLY A 38 -0.09 2.61 -6.43
C GLY A 38 0.60 1.37 -7.00
N PRO A 39 1.77 1.52 -7.65
CA PRO A 39 2.41 0.42 -8.37
C PRO A 39 2.72 -0.78 -7.46
N PRO A 40 2.63 -2.03 -7.95
CA PRO A 40 2.82 -3.23 -7.13
C PRO A 40 4.10 -3.23 -6.31
N ILE A 41 5.22 -2.80 -6.90
CA ILE A 41 6.51 -2.71 -6.21
C ILE A 41 6.48 -1.70 -5.05
N MET A 42 5.76 -0.58 -5.21
CA MET A 42 5.61 0.43 -4.17
C MET A 42 4.74 -0.08 -3.03
N ILE A 43 3.66 -0.79 -3.34
CA ILE A 43 2.79 -1.43 -2.35
C ILE A 43 3.62 -2.39 -1.49
N THR A 44 4.38 -3.29 -2.11
CA THR A 44 5.22 -4.27 -1.39
C THR A 44 6.18 -3.61 -0.40
N PHE A 45 6.91 -2.58 -0.83
CA PHE A 45 7.84 -1.88 0.06
C PHE A 45 7.12 -1.08 1.16
N THR A 46 6.02 -0.41 0.83
CA THR A 46 5.26 0.40 1.79
C THR A 46 4.65 -0.49 2.87
N VAL A 47 4.00 -1.59 2.49
CA VAL A 47 3.43 -2.55 3.44
C VAL A 47 4.51 -3.14 4.34
N LYS A 48 5.66 -3.55 3.77
CA LYS A 48 6.79 -4.04 4.56
C LYS A 48 7.24 -3.03 5.62
N MET A 49 7.32 -1.75 5.27
CA MET A 49 7.69 -0.69 6.21
C MET A 49 6.62 -0.45 7.30
N LEU A 50 5.34 -0.50 6.95
CA LEU A 50 4.24 -0.36 7.92
C LEU A 50 4.24 -1.52 8.93
N LEU A 51 4.47 -2.75 8.47
CA LEU A 51 4.62 -3.92 9.33
C LEU A 51 5.83 -3.77 10.26
N GLN A 52 6.97 -3.30 9.75
CA GLN A 52 8.15 -3.01 10.58
C GLN A 52 7.92 -1.92 11.62
N LYS A 53 7.01 -0.98 11.35
CA LYS A 53 6.59 0.06 12.30
C LYS A 53 5.52 -0.40 13.29
N GLY A 54 5.07 -1.66 13.22
CA GLY A 54 4.20 -2.28 14.22
C GLY A 54 2.72 -2.37 13.84
N LEU A 55 2.32 -1.94 12.64
CA LEU A 55 0.96 -2.18 12.17
C LEU A 55 0.76 -3.69 11.92
N LYS A 56 -0.42 -4.19 12.24
CA LYS A 56 -0.83 -5.58 11.95
C LYS A 56 -1.38 -5.69 10.52
N PRO A 57 -1.33 -6.86 9.89
CA PRO A 57 -1.89 -7.07 8.54
C PRO A 57 -3.34 -6.61 8.40
N GLU A 58 -4.15 -6.78 9.44
CA GLU A 58 -5.57 -6.42 9.45
C GLU A 58 -5.80 -4.90 9.43
N GLN A 59 -4.77 -4.11 9.75
CA GLN A 59 -4.80 -2.65 9.78
C GLN A 59 -4.36 -2.03 8.45
N ILE A 60 -4.00 -2.86 7.47
CA ILE A 60 -3.45 -2.41 6.20
C ILE A 60 -4.41 -2.81 5.08
N TRP A 61 -4.73 -1.85 4.22
CA TRP A 61 -5.56 -2.02 3.04
C TRP A 61 -4.74 -1.66 1.80
N VAL A 62 -4.88 -2.45 0.75
CA VAL A 62 -4.10 -2.33 -0.48
C VAL A 62 -5.03 -2.26 -1.67
N ASP A 63 -4.76 -1.32 -2.56
CA ASP A 63 -5.46 -1.19 -3.85
C ASP A 63 -4.62 -1.85 -4.95
N TYR A 64 -5.12 -2.93 -5.55
CA TYR A 64 -4.46 -3.60 -6.67
C TYR A 64 -5.06 -3.20 -8.01
N GLU A 65 -4.27 -2.46 -8.77
CA GLU A 65 -4.59 -2.12 -10.16
C GLU A 65 -4.32 -3.32 -11.08
N ARG A 66 -5.36 -3.81 -11.77
CA ARG A 66 -5.25 -4.83 -12.82
C ARG A 66 -5.98 -4.37 -14.09
N ARG A 67 -5.65 -5.01 -15.21
CA ARG A 67 -6.32 -4.74 -16.49
C ARG A 67 -7.78 -5.16 -16.43
N MET A 68 -8.67 -4.19 -16.34
CA MET A 68 -10.11 -4.41 -16.47
C MET A 68 -10.53 -4.31 -17.94
N ALA A 69 -11.49 -5.15 -18.35
CA ALA A 69 -12.11 -5.08 -19.68
C ALA A 69 -13.62 -5.26 -19.61
N CYS A 70 -14.11 -6.31 -18.94
CA CYS A 70 -15.55 -6.58 -18.86
C CYS A 70 -16.24 -5.97 -17.63
N SER A 71 -15.49 -5.73 -16.54
CA SER A 71 -16.00 -5.26 -15.24
C SER A 71 -17.14 -6.07 -14.59
N VAL A 72 -17.37 -7.32 -15.04
CA VAL A 72 -18.46 -8.19 -14.56
C VAL A 72 -18.01 -9.64 -14.31
N GLY A 73 -16.71 -9.87 -14.07
CA GLY A 73 -16.17 -11.19 -13.73
C GLY A 73 -16.10 -12.22 -14.88
N LYS A 74 -16.41 -11.83 -16.12
CA LYS A 74 -16.52 -12.77 -17.25
C LYS A 74 -15.20 -13.04 -17.99
N CYS A 75 -14.35 -12.03 -18.17
CA CYS A 75 -13.16 -12.15 -19.04
C CYS A 75 -11.88 -12.61 -18.34
N GLY A 76 -11.81 -12.53 -17.00
CA GLY A 76 -10.63 -12.95 -16.24
C GLY A 76 -9.39 -12.03 -16.31
N HIS A 77 -9.39 -10.95 -17.10
CA HIS A 77 -8.20 -10.07 -17.23
C HIS A 77 -7.75 -9.43 -15.91
N CYS A 78 -8.67 -9.26 -14.96
CA CYS A 78 -8.40 -8.67 -13.65
C CYS A 78 -8.28 -9.73 -12.54
N ARG A 79 -8.15 -11.01 -12.89
CA ARG A 79 -8.05 -12.11 -11.92
C ARG A 79 -6.69 -12.10 -11.23
N MET A 80 -6.69 -12.33 -9.91
CA MET A 80 -5.50 -12.55 -9.09
C MET A 80 -5.76 -13.76 -8.20
N GLY A 81 -5.10 -14.90 -8.47
CA GLY A 81 -5.47 -16.16 -7.83
C GLY A 81 -6.94 -16.47 -8.05
N GLU A 82 -7.73 -16.58 -6.98
CA GLU A 82 -9.16 -16.88 -7.03
C GLU A 82 -10.07 -15.63 -6.99
N VAL A 83 -9.52 -14.43 -6.86
CA VAL A 83 -10.31 -13.18 -6.79
C VAL A 83 -10.32 -12.43 -8.12
N TYR A 84 -11.41 -11.71 -8.37
CA TYR A 84 -11.60 -10.81 -9.50
C TYR A 84 -11.67 -9.37 -8.99
N VAL A 85 -10.63 -8.58 -9.25
CA VAL A 85 -10.54 -7.16 -8.83
C VAL A 85 -11.79 -6.36 -9.24
N CYS A 86 -12.39 -6.65 -10.39
CA CYS A 86 -13.55 -5.90 -10.86
C CYS A 86 -14.87 -6.18 -10.11
N THR A 87 -14.99 -7.29 -9.40
CA THR A 87 -16.24 -7.68 -8.69
C THR A 87 -16.02 -7.81 -7.19
N ASP A 88 -14.85 -8.29 -6.78
CA ASP A 88 -14.49 -8.46 -5.37
C ASP A 88 -13.91 -7.17 -4.77
N GLY A 89 -13.63 -6.19 -5.63
CA GLY A 89 -13.14 -4.87 -5.29
C GLY A 89 -11.65 -4.72 -5.60
N PRO A 90 -11.19 -3.52 -5.94
CA PRO A 90 -9.75 -3.27 -6.11
C PRO A 90 -9.02 -3.15 -4.77
N ILE A 91 -9.75 -2.81 -3.70
CA ILE A 91 -9.23 -2.59 -2.36
C ILE A 91 -9.45 -3.84 -1.51
N PHE A 92 -8.36 -4.42 -1.01
CA PHE A 92 -8.38 -5.61 -0.17
C PHE A 92 -7.68 -5.36 1.15
N ASN A 93 -8.14 -6.03 2.21
CA ASN A 93 -7.41 -6.09 3.46
C ASN A 93 -6.15 -6.95 3.29
N TYR A 94 -5.00 -6.46 3.69
CA TYR A 94 -3.71 -7.10 3.45
C TYR A 94 -3.59 -8.48 4.13
N ALA A 95 -4.26 -8.69 5.27
CA ALA A 95 -4.31 -10.00 5.94
C ALA A 95 -4.84 -11.11 5.00
N VAL A 96 -5.75 -10.74 4.10
CA VAL A 96 -6.31 -11.63 3.07
C VAL A 96 -5.50 -11.56 1.78
N ALA A 97 -5.12 -10.36 1.37
CA ALA A 97 -4.56 -10.10 0.06
C ALA A 97 -3.16 -10.69 -0.15
N GLN A 98 -2.36 -10.80 0.91
CA GLN A 98 -1.05 -11.46 0.88
C GLN A 98 -1.09 -12.93 0.42
N ARG A 99 -2.28 -13.54 0.31
CA ARG A 99 -2.47 -14.93 -0.18
C ARG A 99 -2.64 -15.04 -1.69
N PHE A 100 -2.90 -13.92 -2.38
CA PHE A 100 -3.12 -13.89 -3.83
C PHE A 100 -2.38 -12.74 -4.53
N ALA A 101 -1.67 -11.91 -3.78
CA ALA A 101 -0.84 -10.83 -4.27
C ALA A 101 0.57 -11.34 -4.63
N ASP A 102 0.62 -12.22 -5.64
CA ASP A 102 1.84 -12.56 -6.37
C ASP A 102 1.95 -11.73 -7.67
#